data_AF-A0A1B8GE04-F1
#
_entry.id   AF-A0A1B8GE04-F1
#
_cell.length_a   1.000
_cell.length_b   1.000
_cell.length_c   1.000
_cell.angle_alpha   90.00
_cell.angle_beta   90.00
_cell.angle_gamma   90.00
#
_symmetry.space_group_name_H-M   'P 1'
#
loop_
_entity.id
_entity.type
_entity.pdbx_description
1 polymer ?
#
loop_
_entity_poly.entity_id
_entity_poly.type
_entity_poly.pdbx_seq_one_letter_code
_entity_poly.pdbx_strand_id
1 'polypeptide(L)'
;MWGFSYWVFPVISGLTWLGMLIAMLAVWTTSGRPHYPSMDPRQRIAYISDVGAQGLKPLFIAGSVVMTVFLDLSLVAERWLRHRGRLARNLTIKEKAFMFLSMLGALVGTVGLICLSILDTLRHPHMHNRFLVVFMVGYVVSAIFICAEYQRLGIHFREHRVLRASFWIKLSFILIEVALAIAFGVESRKDNFDTAAVLEWTIAFIFTFYILSFFIDLIPAVRTKERVSEETVLQMEANDSHALMHEDEARLHQAQYDGPNYRGDGSRLGQNF
;
A
#
# COMPACT_ATOMS: atom_id res chain seq x y z
N MET A 1 -11.02 18.34 -4.94
CA MET A 1 -11.58 17.01 -4.59
C MET A 1 -10.58 16.30 -3.67
N TRP A 2 -11.04 15.85 -2.50
CA TRP A 2 -10.22 15.46 -1.35
C TRP A 2 -9.09 14.48 -1.71
N GLY A 3 -7.84 14.92 -1.47
CA GLY A 3 -6.61 14.22 -1.82
C GLY A 3 -6.27 13.10 -0.83
N PHE A 4 -7.07 12.04 -0.78
CA PHE A 4 -6.62 10.81 -0.13
C PHE A 4 -5.45 10.24 -0.92
N SER A 5 -4.26 10.44 -0.36
CA SER A 5 -3.04 9.97 -0.96
C SER A 5 -2.82 8.51 -0.54
N TYR A 6 -2.76 7.61 -1.52
CA TYR A 6 -2.72 6.16 -1.32
C TYR A 6 -1.60 5.69 -0.37
N TRP A 7 -0.54 6.47 -0.21
CA TRP A 7 0.55 6.20 0.73
C TRP A 7 0.13 6.16 2.20
N VAL A 8 -1.04 6.73 2.55
CA VAL A 8 -1.54 6.74 3.93
C VAL A 8 -1.90 5.33 4.42
N PHE A 9 -2.26 4.42 3.52
CA PHE A 9 -2.71 3.08 3.89
C PHE A 9 -1.63 2.26 4.62
N PRO A 10 -0.41 2.08 4.07
CA PRO A 10 0.63 1.33 4.77
C PRO A 10 1.12 2.03 6.03
N VAL A 11 1.02 3.36 6.10
CA VAL A 11 1.38 4.14 7.29
C VAL A 11 0.40 3.89 8.43
N ILE A 12 -0.92 3.96 8.17
CA ILE A 12 -1.94 3.64 9.19
C ILE A 12 -1.78 2.19 9.65
N SER A 13 -1.57 1.26 8.72
CA SER A 13 -1.36 -0.15 9.04
C SER A 13 -0.16 -0.35 9.97
N GLY A 14 1.02 0.15 9.57
CA GLY A 14 2.26 0.00 10.33
C GLY A 14 2.24 0.71 11.69
N LEU A 15 1.73 1.93 11.75
CA LEU A 15 1.66 2.68 13.01
C LEU A 15 0.66 2.08 14.00
N THR A 16 -0.47 1.55 13.51
CA THR A 16 -1.44 0.85 14.38
C THR A 16 -0.83 -0.41 14.97
N TRP A 17 -0.15 -1.20 14.13
CA TRP A 17 0.56 -2.40 14.58
C TRP A 17 1.64 -2.07 15.61
N LEU A 18 2.51 -1.11 15.29
CA LEU A 18 3.58 -0.68 16.17
C LEU A 18 3.06 -0.14 17.50
N GLY A 19 2.05 0.73 17.45
CA GLY A 19 1.43 1.31 18.64
C GLY A 19 0.81 0.25 19.53
N MET A 20 0.13 -0.73 18.95
CA MET A 20 -0.41 -1.88 19.67
C MET A 20 0.70 -2.70 20.35
N LEU A 21 1.77 -3.05 19.63
CA LEU A 21 2.90 -3.80 20.19
C LEU A 21 3.59 -3.06 21.33
N ILE A 22 3.89 -1.76 21.14
CA ILE A 22 4.50 -0.92 22.17
C ILE A 22 3.59 -0.84 23.40
N ALA A 23 2.29 -0.64 23.21
CA ALA A 23 1.34 -0.57 24.33
C ALA A 23 1.29 -1.89 25.11
N MET A 24 1.22 -3.04 24.42
CA MET A 24 1.22 -4.35 25.05
C MET A 24 2.53 -4.61 25.81
N LEU A 25 3.67 -4.29 25.21
CA LEU A 25 4.99 -4.46 25.86
C LEU A 25 5.14 -3.52 27.06
N ALA A 26 4.71 -2.26 26.94
CA ALA A 26 4.76 -1.27 28.00
C ALA A 26 3.88 -1.68 29.19
N VAL A 27 2.64 -2.12 28.94
CA VAL A 27 1.75 -2.58 30.01
C VAL A 27 2.32 -3.80 30.72
N TRP A 28 2.85 -4.79 29.98
CA TRP A 28 3.46 -5.96 30.59
C TRP A 28 4.70 -5.63 31.44
N THR A 29 5.57 -4.76 30.94
CA THR A 29 6.80 -4.37 31.66
C THR A 29 6.52 -3.47 32.87
N THR A 30 5.62 -2.50 32.76
CA THR A 30 5.25 -1.59 33.85
C THR A 30 4.42 -2.26 34.94
N SER A 31 3.70 -3.35 34.62
CA SER A 31 2.97 -4.16 35.59
C SER A 31 3.85 -5.15 36.35
N GLY A 32 5.18 -5.06 36.22
CA GLY A 32 6.12 -5.95 36.91
C GLY A 32 6.29 -7.32 36.26
N ARG A 33 5.99 -7.46 34.96
CA ARG A 33 6.11 -8.72 34.18
C ARG A 33 5.28 -9.86 34.80
N PRO A 34 3.96 -9.69 34.94
CA PRO A 34 3.11 -10.72 35.50
C PRO A 34 3.22 -12.02 34.71
N HIS A 35 3.19 -13.15 35.42
CA HIS A 35 3.07 -14.47 34.82
C HIS A 35 1.60 -14.78 34.57
N TYR A 36 1.21 -14.88 33.31
CA TYR A 36 -0.18 -15.05 32.92
C TYR A 36 -0.60 -16.53 32.91
N PRO A 37 -1.91 -16.83 33.10
CA PRO A 37 -2.39 -18.21 33.07
C PRO A 37 -2.23 -18.93 31.72
N SER A 38 -1.99 -18.18 30.63
CA SER A 38 -1.71 -18.74 29.30
C SER A 38 -0.23 -19.13 29.10
N MET A 39 0.65 -18.73 30.01
CA MET A 39 2.09 -19.02 29.96
C MET A 39 2.40 -20.42 30.49
N ASP A 40 3.44 -21.06 29.95
CA ASP A 40 3.98 -22.29 30.53
C ASP A 40 4.62 -22.01 31.90
N PRO A 41 4.54 -22.91 32.90
CA PRO A 41 5.13 -22.67 34.23
C PRO A 41 6.62 -22.31 34.24
N ARG A 42 7.39 -22.68 33.21
CA ARG A 42 8.82 -22.37 33.07
C ARG A 42 9.09 -21.06 32.32
N GLN A 43 8.06 -20.46 31.73
CA GLN A 43 8.15 -19.25 30.91
C GLN A 43 8.23 -17.99 31.80
N ARG A 44 9.21 -17.14 31.52
CA ARG A 44 9.46 -15.86 32.21
C ARG A 44 9.13 -14.66 31.34
N ILE A 45 9.23 -14.81 30.02
CA ILE A 45 8.92 -13.75 29.05
C ILE A 45 7.57 -14.07 28.41
N ALA A 46 6.60 -13.17 28.56
CA ALA A 46 5.28 -13.36 27.95
C ALA A 46 5.34 -13.21 26.42
N TYR A 47 4.68 -14.12 25.70
CA TYR A 47 4.39 -13.95 24.28
C TYR A 47 3.49 -12.73 24.08
N ILE A 48 3.49 -12.15 22.88
CA ILE A 48 2.52 -11.11 22.48
C ILE A 48 1.11 -11.65 22.70
N SER A 49 0.89 -12.89 22.27
CA SER A 49 -0.38 -13.60 22.40
C SER A 49 -0.80 -13.80 23.87
N ASP A 50 0.13 -14.00 24.80
CA ASP A 50 -0.16 -14.09 26.24
C ASP A 50 -0.69 -12.77 26.78
N VAL A 51 -0.01 -11.67 26.48
CA VAL A 51 -0.44 -10.32 26.86
C VAL A 51 -1.80 -10.00 26.22
N GLY A 52 -1.98 -10.40 24.96
CA GLY A 52 -3.19 -10.20 24.16
C GLY A 52 -4.36 -11.08 24.58
N ALA A 53 -4.15 -12.11 25.41
CA ALA A 53 -5.22 -12.95 25.93
C ALA A 53 -5.89 -12.37 27.19
N GLN A 54 -5.28 -11.35 27.81
CA GLN A 54 -5.73 -10.76 29.07
C GLN A 54 -6.60 -9.52 28.86
N GLY A 55 -6.49 -8.52 29.73
CA GLY A 55 -7.24 -7.26 29.64
C GLY A 55 -7.00 -6.47 28.35
N LEU A 56 -5.89 -6.71 27.64
CA LEU A 56 -5.56 -6.07 26.36
C LEU A 56 -6.12 -6.79 25.13
N LYS A 57 -6.95 -7.83 25.30
CA LYS A 57 -7.58 -8.53 24.18
C LYS A 57 -8.34 -7.62 23.21
N PRO A 58 -9.15 -6.64 23.65
CA PRO A 58 -9.82 -5.72 22.73
C PRO A 58 -8.84 -4.89 21.89
N LEU A 59 -7.73 -4.46 22.50
CA LEU A 59 -6.66 -3.74 21.81
C LEU A 59 -6.00 -4.64 20.76
N PHE A 60 -5.70 -5.89 21.11
CA PHE A 60 -5.07 -6.84 20.19
C PHE A 60 -5.96 -7.14 18.98
N ILE A 61 -7.27 -7.35 19.19
CA ILE A 61 -8.24 -7.57 18.11
C ILE A 61 -8.38 -6.32 17.24
N ALA A 62 -8.66 -5.16 17.84
CA ALA A 62 -8.88 -3.93 17.09
C ALA A 62 -7.63 -3.52 16.29
N GLY A 63 -6.45 -3.57 16.91
CA GLY A 63 -5.18 -3.27 16.25
C GLY A 63 -4.87 -4.24 15.12
N SER A 64 -5.11 -5.54 15.31
CA SER A 64 -4.93 -6.56 14.26
C SER A 64 -5.89 -6.36 13.09
N VAL A 65 -7.17 -6.05 13.33
CA VAL A 65 -8.15 -5.79 12.27
C VAL A 65 -7.79 -4.53 11.48
N VAL A 66 -7.50 -3.42 12.17
CA VAL A 66 -7.13 -2.16 11.49
C VAL A 66 -5.84 -2.34 10.70
N MET A 67 -4.81 -2.97 11.28
CA MET A 67 -3.56 -3.23 10.59
C MET A 67 -3.78 -4.01 9.29
N THR A 68 -4.48 -5.15 9.36
CA THR A 68 -4.62 -6.07 8.22
C THR A 68 -5.49 -5.49 7.12
N VAL A 69 -6.60 -4.84 7.47
CA VAL A 69 -7.46 -4.15 6.49
C VAL A 69 -6.70 -3.07 5.73
N PHE A 70 -5.94 -2.23 6.44
CA PHE A 70 -5.16 -1.18 5.78
C PHE A 70 -3.96 -1.73 4.98
N LEU A 71 -3.38 -2.85 5.39
CA LEU A 71 -2.37 -3.56 4.60
C LEU A 71 -2.98 -4.08 3.28
N ASP A 72 -4.13 -4.74 3.35
CA ASP A 72 -4.83 -5.23 2.16
C ASP A 72 -5.26 -4.08 1.23
N LEU A 73 -5.74 -2.97 1.79
CA LEU A 73 -6.02 -1.74 1.03
C LEU A 73 -4.76 -1.18 0.35
N SER A 74 -3.58 -1.32 0.95
CA SER A 74 -2.32 -0.90 0.33
C SER A 74 -2.01 -1.72 -0.92
N LEU A 75 -2.20 -3.04 -0.85
CA LEU A 75 -2.03 -3.96 -1.99
C LEU A 75 -3.06 -3.68 -3.10
N VAL A 76 -4.33 -3.46 -2.72
CA VAL A 76 -5.40 -3.11 -3.67
C VAL A 76 -5.13 -1.75 -4.33
N ALA A 77 -4.66 -0.76 -3.57
CA ALA A 77 -4.31 0.56 -4.08
C ALA A 77 -3.16 0.48 -5.10
N GLU A 78 -2.10 -0.26 -4.78
CA GLU A 78 -0.99 -0.51 -5.69
C GLU A 78 -1.49 -1.14 -6.99
N ARG A 79 -2.37 -2.15 -6.88
CA ARG A 79 -2.97 -2.81 -8.03
C ARG A 79 -3.81 -1.85 -8.88
N TRP A 80 -4.66 -1.05 -8.24
CA TRP A 80 -5.50 -0.08 -8.92
C TRP A 80 -4.66 0.96 -9.69
N LEU A 81 -3.58 1.44 -9.08
CA LEU A 81 -2.65 2.38 -9.68
C LEU A 81 -1.88 1.78 -10.87
N ARG A 82 -1.48 0.50 -10.78
CA ARG A 82 -0.89 -0.25 -11.91
C ARG A 82 -1.89 -0.44 -13.05
N HIS A 83 -3.17 -0.67 -12.74
CA HIS A 83 -4.20 -0.84 -13.77
C HIS A 83 -4.52 0.48 -14.49
N ARG A 84 -4.55 1.60 -13.77
CA ARG A 84 -4.74 2.96 -14.31
C ARG A 84 -3.51 3.51 -15.06
N GLY A 85 -2.42 2.75 -15.16
CA GLY A 85 -1.19 3.17 -15.85
C GLY A 85 -0.37 4.23 -15.09
N ARG A 86 -0.68 4.49 -13.81
CA ARG A 86 0.08 5.42 -12.95
C ARG A 86 1.31 4.78 -12.32
N LEU A 87 1.38 3.44 -12.36
CA LEU A 87 2.53 2.60 -12.00
C LEU A 87 2.81 1.63 -13.16
N ALA A 88 4.01 1.03 -13.18
CA ALA A 88 4.43 0.07 -14.20
C ALA A 88 3.39 -1.06 -14.37
N ARG A 89 2.79 -1.12 -15.56
CA ARG A 89 1.66 -2.00 -15.87
C ARG A 89 2.11 -3.44 -16.06
N ASN A 90 1.34 -4.40 -15.53
CA ASN A 90 1.58 -5.82 -15.77
C ASN A 90 1.16 -6.16 -17.21
N LEU A 91 2.12 -6.61 -18.02
CA LEU A 91 1.94 -6.91 -19.43
C LEU A 91 1.68 -8.40 -19.66
N THR A 92 2.15 -9.29 -18.77
CA THR A 92 2.11 -10.74 -19.00
C THR A 92 1.07 -11.48 -18.15
N ILE A 93 0.55 -12.61 -18.66
CA ILE A 93 -0.40 -13.49 -17.94
C ILE A 93 0.21 -14.01 -16.63
N LYS A 94 1.52 -14.28 -16.64
CA LYS A 94 2.26 -14.74 -15.45
C LYS A 94 2.28 -13.68 -14.34
N GLU A 95 2.44 -12.39 -14.67
CA GLU A 95 2.33 -11.29 -13.70
C GLU A 95 0.92 -11.16 -13.13
N LYS A 96 -0.12 -11.45 -13.93
CA LYS A 96 -1.49 -11.49 -13.42
C LYS A 96 -1.71 -12.66 -12.46
N ALA A 97 -1.12 -13.82 -12.73
CA ALA A 97 -1.21 -14.98 -11.84
C ALA A 97 -0.50 -14.71 -10.50
N PHE A 98 0.73 -14.18 -10.51
CA PHE A 98 1.46 -13.84 -9.29
C PHE A 98 0.73 -12.81 -8.45
N MET A 99 0.17 -11.78 -9.08
CA MET A 99 -0.62 -10.76 -8.39
C MET A 99 -1.91 -11.32 -7.79
N PHE A 100 -2.62 -12.23 -8.47
CA PHE A 100 -3.77 -12.89 -7.87
C PHE A 100 -3.38 -13.74 -6.66
N LEU A 101 -2.28 -14.48 -6.77
CA LEU A 101 -1.81 -15.38 -5.72
C LEU A 101 -1.25 -14.62 -4.52
N SER A 102 -0.63 -13.45 -4.73
CA SER A 102 -0.20 -12.57 -3.65
C SER A 102 -1.39 -11.99 -2.87
N MET A 103 -2.44 -11.54 -3.56
CA MET A 103 -3.66 -11.06 -2.92
C MET A 103 -4.38 -12.17 -2.14
N LEU A 104 -4.44 -13.39 -2.70
CA LEU A 104 -5.05 -14.53 -2.01
C LEU A 104 -4.25 -14.88 -0.74
N GLY A 105 -2.92 -14.90 -0.82
CA GLY A 105 -2.06 -15.11 0.34
C GLY A 105 -2.27 -14.05 1.42
N ALA A 106 -2.36 -12.77 1.03
CA ALA A 106 -2.62 -11.67 1.97
C ALA A 106 -3.97 -11.83 2.66
N LEU A 107 -5.03 -12.16 1.91
CA LEU A 107 -6.36 -12.41 2.48
C LEU A 107 -6.36 -13.57 3.47
N VAL A 108 -5.67 -14.67 3.14
CA VAL A 108 -5.50 -15.81 4.06
C VAL A 108 -4.72 -15.39 5.32
N GLY A 109 -3.68 -14.56 5.16
CA GLY A 109 -2.93 -13.98 6.27
C GLY A 109 -3.80 -13.10 7.17
N THR A 110 -4.61 -12.21 6.58
CA THR A 110 -5.58 -11.34 7.24
C THR A 110 -6.58 -12.15 8.06
N VAL A 111 -7.22 -13.14 7.43
CA VAL A 111 -8.17 -14.03 8.12
C VAL A 111 -7.48 -14.80 9.25
N GLY A 112 -6.26 -15.30 9.03
CA GLY A 112 -5.46 -15.96 10.05
C GLY A 112 -5.23 -15.07 11.27
N LEU A 113 -4.79 -13.82 11.06
CA LEU A 113 -4.48 -12.89 12.15
C LEU A 113 -5.73 -12.42 12.90
N ILE A 114 -6.84 -12.15 12.20
CA ILE A 114 -8.10 -11.80 12.87
C ILE A 114 -8.57 -12.99 13.72
N CYS A 115 -8.59 -14.20 13.16
CA CYS A 115 -9.00 -15.39 13.89
C CYS A 115 -8.11 -15.68 15.10
N LEU A 116 -6.78 -15.58 15.01
CA LEU A 116 -5.88 -15.82 16.15
C LEU A 116 -6.02 -14.74 17.24
N SER A 117 -6.38 -13.51 16.87
CA SER A 117 -6.64 -12.45 17.86
C SER A 117 -7.92 -12.68 18.66
N ILE A 118 -8.95 -13.30 18.04
CA ILE A 118 -10.22 -13.64 18.69
C ILE A 118 -10.09 -14.94 19.51
N LEU A 119 -9.49 -15.97 18.90
CA LEU A 119 -9.24 -17.27 19.47
C LEU A 119 -7.88 -17.26 20.17
N ASP A 120 -7.86 -16.68 21.37
CA ASP A 120 -6.67 -16.45 22.17
C ASP A 120 -6.02 -17.72 22.75
N THR A 121 -4.81 -17.57 23.30
CA THR A 121 -4.03 -18.63 23.92
C THR A 121 -4.61 -19.15 25.23
N LEU A 122 -5.44 -18.35 25.91
CA LEU A 122 -6.00 -18.71 27.22
C LEU A 122 -7.20 -19.67 27.09
N ARG A 123 -8.12 -19.42 26.16
CA ARG A 123 -9.35 -20.21 26.00
C ARG A 123 -9.26 -21.23 24.86
N HIS A 124 -8.50 -20.93 23.80
CA HIS A 124 -8.45 -21.77 22.59
C HIS A 124 -7.01 -21.98 22.06
N PRO A 125 -6.05 -22.45 22.88
CA PRO A 125 -4.62 -22.53 22.50
C PRO A 125 -4.36 -23.34 21.22
N HIS A 126 -5.05 -24.46 21.01
CA HIS A 126 -4.89 -25.27 19.79
C HIS A 126 -5.42 -24.59 18.52
N MET A 127 -6.44 -23.73 18.64
CA MET A 127 -6.94 -22.95 17.51
C MET A 127 -6.00 -21.77 17.24
N HIS A 128 -5.57 -21.08 18.30
CA HIS A 128 -4.61 -19.98 18.23
C HIS A 128 -3.36 -20.39 17.44
N ASN A 129 -2.72 -21.50 17.82
CA ASN A 129 -1.49 -21.96 17.19
C ASN A 129 -1.69 -22.34 15.71
N ARG A 130 -2.86 -22.89 15.35
CA ARG A 130 -3.18 -23.19 13.95
C ARG A 130 -3.36 -21.91 13.14
N PHE A 131 -4.07 -20.92 13.66
CA PHE A 131 -4.25 -19.64 12.98
C PHE A 131 -2.97 -18.81 12.92
N LEU A 132 -2.08 -18.94 13.91
CA LEU A 132 -0.72 -18.37 13.88
C LEU A 132 0.07 -18.91 12.68
N VAL A 133 0.03 -20.22 12.42
CA VAL A 133 0.66 -20.82 11.24
C VAL A 133 0.00 -20.32 9.95
N VAL A 134 -1.33 -20.26 9.89
CA VAL A 134 -2.06 -19.74 8.71
C VAL A 134 -1.69 -18.29 8.41
N PHE A 135 -1.63 -17.44 9.45
CA PHE A 135 -1.19 -16.05 9.37
C PHE A 135 0.23 -15.93 8.77
N MET A 136 1.20 -16.61 9.38
CA MET A 136 2.60 -16.52 8.94
C MET A 136 2.77 -17.04 7.51
N VAL A 137 2.23 -18.22 7.21
CA VAL A 137 2.34 -18.81 5.86
C VAL A 137 1.62 -17.95 4.83
N GLY A 138 0.43 -17.44 5.15
CA GLY A 138 -0.34 -16.58 4.25
C GLY A 138 0.44 -15.33 3.82
N TYR A 139 0.98 -14.58 4.79
CA TYR A 139 1.76 -13.38 4.47
C TYR A 139 3.11 -13.68 3.82
N VAL A 140 3.81 -14.76 4.21
CA VAL A 140 5.06 -15.15 3.54
C VAL A 140 4.80 -15.53 2.08
N VAL A 141 3.77 -16.33 1.81
CA VAL A 141 3.36 -16.69 0.44
C VAL A 141 3.00 -15.42 -0.34
N SER A 142 2.23 -14.52 0.26
CA SER A 142 1.90 -13.23 -0.35
C SER A 142 3.16 -12.45 -0.74
N ALA A 143 4.10 -12.31 0.20
CA ALA A 143 5.32 -11.56 0.04
C ALA A 143 6.25 -12.15 -1.03
N ILE A 144 6.35 -13.48 -1.11
CA ILE A 144 7.10 -14.18 -2.18
C ILE A 144 6.53 -13.81 -3.55
N PHE A 145 5.21 -13.85 -3.71
CA PHE A 145 4.58 -13.51 -4.99
C PHE A 145 4.66 -12.02 -5.33
N ILE A 146 4.61 -11.13 -4.34
CA ILE A 146 4.92 -9.70 -4.52
C ILE A 146 6.35 -9.55 -5.03
N CYS A 147 7.34 -10.18 -4.39
CA CYS A 147 8.73 -10.13 -4.84
C CYS A 147 8.91 -10.69 -6.25
N ALA A 148 8.25 -11.80 -6.59
CA ALA A 148 8.29 -12.37 -7.94
C ALA A 148 7.70 -11.42 -8.99
N GLU A 149 6.62 -10.71 -8.67
CA GLU A 149 6.04 -9.65 -9.50
C GLU A 149 7.05 -8.50 -9.69
N TYR A 150 7.62 -7.99 -8.60
CA TYR A 150 8.59 -6.89 -8.63
C TYR A 150 9.88 -7.23 -9.37
N GLN A 151 10.42 -8.44 -9.19
CA GLN A 151 11.60 -8.91 -9.92
C GLN A 151 11.34 -8.87 -11.43
N ARG A 152 10.17 -9.35 -11.85
CA ARG A 152 9.80 -9.41 -13.26
C ARG A 152 9.56 -8.03 -13.85
N LEU A 153 8.92 -7.13 -13.12
CA LEU A 153 8.75 -5.75 -13.55
C LEU A 153 10.07 -4.98 -13.57
N GLY A 154 10.98 -5.25 -12.65
CA GLY A 154 12.32 -4.66 -12.60
C GLY A 154 13.21 -5.02 -13.79
N ILE A 155 12.98 -6.18 -14.42
CA ILE A 155 13.64 -6.58 -15.67
C ILE A 155 13.15 -5.72 -16.84
N HIS A 156 11.85 -5.38 -16.87
CA HIS A 156 11.23 -4.64 -17.97
C HIS A 156 11.44 -3.12 -17.87
N PHE A 157 11.44 -2.56 -16.65
CA PHE A 157 11.59 -1.12 -16.37
C PHE A 157 12.90 -0.81 -15.65
N ARG A 158 14.01 -1.14 -16.31
CA ARG A 158 15.38 -1.08 -15.76
C ARG A 158 15.82 0.32 -15.31
N GLU A 159 15.15 1.36 -15.80
CA GLU A 159 15.46 2.78 -15.57
C GLU A 159 14.96 3.32 -14.21
N HIS A 160 13.96 2.70 -13.57
CA HIS A 160 13.42 3.20 -12.31
C HIS A 160 14.18 2.64 -11.08
N ARG A 161 15.17 3.40 -10.59
CA ARG A 161 15.97 3.05 -9.38
C ARG A 161 15.11 2.82 -8.13
N VAL A 162 14.00 3.53 -7.99
CA VAL A 162 13.07 3.41 -6.84
C VAL A 162 12.41 2.03 -6.78
N LEU A 163 12.04 1.44 -7.93
CA LEU A 163 11.43 0.11 -7.99
C LEU A 163 12.41 -0.98 -7.53
N ARG A 164 13.69 -0.86 -7.91
CA ARG A 164 14.74 -1.79 -7.48
C ARG A 164 15.05 -1.65 -5.99
N ALA A 165 15.11 -0.43 -5.47
CA ALA A 165 15.33 -0.21 -4.04
C ALA A 165 14.19 -0.83 -3.21
N SER A 166 12.93 -0.59 -3.61
CA SER A 166 11.77 -1.16 -2.94
C SER A 166 11.76 -2.70 -2.98
N PHE A 167 12.14 -3.30 -4.13
CA PHE A 167 12.29 -4.75 -4.24
C PHE A 167 13.33 -5.31 -3.25
N TRP A 168 14.54 -4.74 -3.21
CA TRP A 168 15.60 -5.24 -2.34
C TRP A 168 15.28 -5.05 -0.84
N ILE A 169 14.63 -3.95 -0.48
CA ILE A 169 14.16 -3.71 0.88
C ILE A 169 13.12 -4.76 1.30
N LYS A 170 12.12 -5.06 0.46
CA LYS A 170 11.14 -6.10 0.78
C LYS A 170 11.76 -7.48 0.85
N LEU A 171 12.63 -7.80 -0.11
CA LEU A 171 13.31 -9.08 -0.14
C LEU A 171 14.15 -9.30 1.12
N SER A 172 14.88 -8.28 1.60
CA SER A 172 15.66 -8.40 2.83
C SER A 172 14.76 -8.64 4.05
N PHE A 173 13.65 -7.91 4.17
CA PHE A 173 12.68 -8.15 5.25
C PHE A 173 12.13 -9.58 5.21
N ILE A 174 11.65 -10.06 4.06
CA ILE A 174 11.09 -11.41 3.93
C ILE A 174 12.12 -12.48 4.30
N LEU A 175 13.37 -12.35 3.86
CA LEU A 175 14.42 -13.31 4.19
C LEU A 175 14.71 -13.33 5.70
N ILE A 176 14.77 -12.14 6.32
CA ILE A 176 14.98 -12.01 7.77
C ILE A 176 13.78 -12.61 8.54
N GLU A 177 12.56 -12.28 8.15
CA GLU A 177 11.34 -12.76 8.79
C GLU A 177 11.17 -14.28 8.66
N VAL A 178 11.43 -14.85 7.49
CA VAL A 178 11.39 -16.31 7.31
C VAL A 178 12.46 -17.00 8.17
N ALA A 179 13.68 -16.46 8.23
CA ALA A 179 14.73 -17.01 9.08
C ALA A 179 14.33 -16.97 10.57
N LEU A 180 13.81 -15.84 11.03
CA LEU A 180 13.33 -15.68 12.41
C LEU A 180 12.11 -16.55 12.71
N ALA A 181 11.16 -16.69 11.78
CA ALA A 181 9.98 -17.55 11.94
C ALA A 181 10.36 -19.03 12.03
N ILE A 182 11.36 -19.48 11.27
CA ILE A 182 11.93 -20.82 11.40
C ILE A 182 12.57 -20.99 12.78
N ALA A 183 13.38 -20.03 13.22
CA ALA A 183 13.99 -20.06 14.56
C ALA A 183 12.92 -20.11 15.66
N PHE A 184 11.87 -19.29 15.54
CA PHE A 184 10.73 -19.27 16.45
C PHE A 184 10.04 -20.64 16.52
N GLY A 185 9.75 -21.24 15.36
CA GLY A 185 9.13 -22.56 15.28
C GLY A 185 10.01 -23.68 15.86
N VAL A 186 11.33 -23.60 15.67
CA VAL A 186 12.30 -24.57 16.24
C VAL A 186 12.39 -24.43 17.76
N GLU A 187 12.55 -23.21 18.27
CA GLU A 187 12.67 -22.97 19.72
C GLU A 187 11.35 -23.28 20.45
N SER A 188 10.20 -23.01 19.82
CA SER A 188 8.88 -23.42 20.35
C SER A 188 8.72 -24.93 20.45
N ARG A 189 9.35 -25.71 19.56
CA ARG A 189 9.33 -27.19 19.61
C ARG A 189 10.32 -27.79 20.61
N LYS A 190 11.31 -27.01 21.03
CA LYS A 190 12.30 -27.42 22.05
C LYS A 190 11.88 -27.01 23.47
N ASP A 191 10.67 -26.45 23.63
CA ASP A 191 10.17 -25.88 24.88
C ASP A 191 11.05 -24.74 25.43
N ASN A 192 11.81 -24.07 24.58
CA ASN A 192 12.60 -22.89 24.93
C ASN A 192 11.73 -21.64 24.86
N PHE A 193 10.71 -21.57 25.71
CA PHE A 193 9.63 -20.58 25.61
C PHE A 193 10.10 -19.13 25.73
N ASP A 194 11.09 -18.84 26.58
CA ASP A 194 11.64 -17.48 26.71
C ASP A 194 12.30 -17.00 25.42
N THR A 195 13.11 -17.86 24.79
CA THR A 195 13.76 -17.55 23.51
C THR A 195 12.71 -17.38 22.41
N ALA A 196 11.73 -18.27 22.36
CA ALA A 196 10.63 -18.18 21.41
C ALA A 196 9.79 -16.91 21.61
N ALA A 197 9.55 -16.48 22.84
CA ALA A 197 8.82 -15.23 23.11
C ALA A 197 9.61 -14.01 22.61
N VAL A 198 10.93 -13.96 22.84
CA VAL A 198 11.79 -12.90 22.30
C VAL A 198 11.76 -12.88 20.78
N LEU A 199 11.79 -14.05 20.13
CA LEU A 199 11.70 -14.18 18.68
C LEU A 199 10.34 -13.69 18.15
N GLU A 200 9.23 -14.04 18.81
CA GLU A 200 7.89 -13.56 18.42
C GLU A 200 7.81 -12.03 18.45
N TRP A 201 8.26 -11.40 19.54
CA TRP A 201 8.34 -9.93 19.65
C TRP A 201 9.21 -9.33 18.54
N THR A 202 10.37 -9.93 18.29
CA THR A 202 11.32 -9.46 17.26
C THR A 202 10.71 -9.53 15.87
N ILE A 203 10.06 -10.65 15.52
CA ILE A 203 9.35 -10.83 14.25
C ILE A 203 8.27 -9.77 14.11
N ALA A 204 7.44 -9.57 15.14
CA ALA A 204 6.34 -8.61 15.09
C ALA A 204 6.83 -7.16 14.90
N PHE A 205 7.93 -6.76 15.54
CA PHE A 205 8.53 -5.45 15.32
C PHE A 205 9.13 -5.31 13.92
N ILE A 206 9.82 -6.33 13.40
CA ILE A 206 10.37 -6.31 12.04
C ILE A 206 9.25 -6.23 11.00
N PHE A 207 8.15 -6.94 11.22
CA PHE A 207 6.96 -6.91 10.36
C PHE A 207 6.38 -5.50 10.21
N THR A 208 6.52 -4.64 11.23
CA THR A 208 6.18 -3.21 11.12
C THR A 208 6.94 -2.55 9.98
N PHE A 209 8.26 -2.75 9.90
CA PHE A 209 9.08 -2.12 8.88
C PHE A 209 8.83 -2.73 7.50
N TYR A 210 8.51 -4.01 7.43
CA TYR A 210 8.02 -4.64 6.20
C TYR A 210 6.74 -3.95 5.70
N ILE A 211 5.71 -3.76 6.55
CA ILE A 211 4.48 -3.05 6.20
C ILE A 211 4.79 -1.62 5.74
N LEU A 212 5.60 -0.88 6.51
CA LEU A 212 5.96 0.49 6.17
C LEU A 212 6.75 0.59 4.86
N SER A 213 7.44 -0.47 4.43
CA SER A 213 8.15 -0.47 3.14
C SER A 213 7.21 -0.27 1.93
N PHE A 214 5.93 -0.63 2.03
CA PHE A 214 4.92 -0.38 0.98
C PHE A 214 4.64 1.10 0.74
N PHE A 215 4.97 1.97 1.70
CA PHE A 215 4.94 3.42 1.50
C PHE A 215 5.79 3.84 0.31
N ILE A 216 6.96 3.23 0.11
CA ILE A 216 7.92 3.56 -0.95
C ILE A 216 7.30 3.33 -2.34
N ASP A 217 6.40 2.36 -2.48
CA ASP A 217 5.76 2.05 -3.77
C ASP A 217 4.63 3.00 -4.15
N LEU A 218 3.99 3.60 -3.14
CA LEU A 218 2.84 4.48 -3.33
C LEU A 218 3.24 5.96 -3.45
N ILE A 219 4.46 6.34 -3.07
CA ILE A 219 5.00 7.72 -3.26
C ILE A 219 5.03 8.16 -4.73
N PRO A 220 5.56 7.38 -5.69
CA PRO A 220 5.65 7.81 -7.09
C PRO A 220 4.28 8.13 -7.72
N ALA A 221 3.23 7.46 -7.24
CA ALA A 221 1.86 7.71 -7.67
C ALA A 221 1.32 9.08 -7.24
N VAL A 222 1.94 9.78 -6.30
CA VAL A 222 1.60 11.18 -5.98
C VAL A 222 2.28 12.12 -6.96
N ARG A 223 3.55 11.86 -7.29
CA ARG A 223 4.37 12.70 -8.19
C ARG A 223 3.89 12.69 -9.64
N THR A 224 3.28 11.59 -10.11
CA THR A 224 2.65 11.57 -11.45
C THR A 224 1.40 12.46 -11.55
N LYS A 225 0.80 12.88 -10.43
CA LYS A 225 -0.33 13.82 -10.44
C LYS A 225 0.10 15.22 -10.87
N GLU A 226 1.32 15.64 -10.50
CA GLU A 226 1.87 16.94 -10.87
C GLU A 226 2.17 17.01 -12.36
N ARG A 227 2.87 16.02 -12.93
CA ARG A 227 3.23 16.02 -14.37
C ARG A 227 2.03 16.03 -15.31
N VAL A 228 0.98 15.26 -15.01
CA VAL A 228 -0.24 15.27 -15.84
C VAL A 228 -0.95 16.62 -15.72
N SER A 229 -0.93 17.26 -14.55
CA SER A 229 -1.51 18.61 -14.41
C SER A 229 -0.68 19.67 -15.13
N GLU A 230 0.65 19.57 -15.11
CA GLU A 230 1.56 20.48 -15.81
C GLU A 230 1.42 20.35 -17.33
N GLU A 231 1.39 19.12 -17.88
CA GLU A 231 1.17 18.90 -19.31
C GLU A 231 -0.24 19.36 -19.75
N THR A 232 -1.27 19.16 -18.91
CA THR A 232 -2.63 19.62 -19.22
C THR A 232 -2.74 21.14 -19.18
N VAL A 233 -2.07 21.80 -18.22
CA VAL A 233 -2.01 23.26 -18.12
C VAL A 233 -1.23 23.84 -19.31
N LEU A 234 -0.07 23.28 -19.65
CA LEU A 234 0.71 23.70 -20.82
C LEU A 234 -0.03 23.46 -22.14
N GLN A 235 -0.79 22.36 -22.26
CA GLN A 235 -1.65 22.13 -23.44
C GLN A 235 -2.82 23.12 -23.52
N MET A 236 -3.43 23.49 -22.38
CA MET A 236 -4.46 24.53 -22.35
C MET A 236 -3.89 25.91 -22.73
N GLU A 237 -2.74 26.29 -22.18
CA GLU A 237 -2.05 27.54 -22.53
C GLU A 237 -1.64 27.58 -24.02
N ALA A 238 -1.15 26.45 -24.56
CA ALA A 238 -0.79 26.34 -25.97
C ALA A 238 -2.02 26.41 -26.91
N ASN A 239 -3.15 25.85 -26.51
CA ASN A 239 -4.40 25.92 -27.30
C ASN A 239 -5.01 27.33 -27.26
N ASP A 240 -5.01 28.00 -26.11
CA ASP A 240 -5.51 29.38 -25.97
C ASP A 240 -4.66 30.37 -26.79
N SER A 241 -3.34 30.22 -26.77
CA SER A 241 -2.45 31.05 -27.59
C SER A 241 -2.63 30.81 -29.09
N HIS A 242 -2.87 29.57 -29.52
CA HIS A 242 -3.23 29.26 -30.91
C HIS A 242 -4.61 29.84 -31.31
N ALA A 243 -5.59 29.81 -30.41
CA ALA A 243 -6.92 30.38 -30.65
C ALA A 243 -6.86 31.91 -30.83
N LEU A 244 -6.06 32.60 -30.00
CA LEU A 244 -5.83 34.04 -30.11
C LEU A 244 -5.13 34.43 -31.41
N MET A 245 -4.15 33.64 -31.87
CA MET A 245 -3.46 33.86 -33.16
C MET A 245 -4.42 33.73 -34.35
N HIS A 246 -5.30 32.72 -34.33
CA HIS A 246 -6.32 32.55 -35.37
C HIS A 246 -7.36 33.67 -35.39
N GLU A 247 -7.73 34.20 -34.22
CA GLU A 247 -8.65 35.32 -34.14
C GLU A 247 -8.02 36.62 -34.67
N ASP A 248 -6.73 36.84 -34.42
CA ASP A 248 -5.99 38.01 -34.92
C ASP A 248 -5.76 37.93 -36.44
N GLU A 249 -5.40 36.76 -36.98
CA GLU A 249 -5.35 36.52 -38.43
C GLU A 249 -6.72 36.75 -39.09
N ALA A 250 -7.80 36.25 -38.49
CA ALA A 250 -9.15 36.47 -39.02
C ALA A 250 -9.53 37.95 -39.04
N ARG A 251 -9.16 38.72 -38.00
CA ARG A 251 -9.39 40.17 -37.95
C ARG A 251 -8.56 40.93 -38.98
N LEU A 252 -7.29 40.54 -39.20
CA LEU A 252 -6.43 41.12 -40.22
C LEU A 252 -6.97 40.85 -41.64
N HIS A 253 -7.42 39.62 -41.89
CA HIS A 253 -8.06 39.26 -43.16
C HIS A 253 -9.37 40.03 -43.40
N GLN A 254 -10.15 40.28 -42.36
CA GLN A 254 -11.40 41.04 -42.46
C GLN A 254 -11.15 42.54 -42.66
N ALA A 255 -10.14 43.12 -42.01
CA ALA A 255 -9.73 44.50 -42.21
C ALA A 255 -9.16 44.76 -43.61
N GLN A 256 -8.64 43.74 -44.29
CA GLN A 256 -8.09 43.85 -45.65
C GLN A 256 -9.16 43.80 -46.76
N TYR A 257 -10.39 43.39 -46.44
CA TYR A 257 -11.51 43.34 -47.40
C TYR A 257 -12.42 44.57 -47.39
N ASP A 258 -12.34 45.42 -46.36
CA ASP A 258 -13.05 46.72 -46.32
C ASP A 258 -12.21 47.80 -47.05
N GLY A 259 -12.19 47.70 -48.39
CA GLY A 259 -11.75 48.78 -49.27
C GLY A 259 -12.77 49.94 -49.33
N PRO A 260 -12.37 51.16 -49.71
CA PRO A 260 -13.17 52.37 -49.52
C PRO A 260 -14.50 52.33 -50.28
N ASN A 261 -15.61 52.56 -49.54
CA ASN A 261 -16.98 52.60 -50.05
C ASN A 261 -17.14 53.55 -51.25
N TYR A 262 -17.45 52.98 -52.42
CA TYR A 262 -17.84 53.74 -53.62
C TYR A 262 -19.26 54.30 -53.44
N ARG A 263 -19.37 55.63 -53.44
CA ARG A 263 -20.62 56.39 -53.36
C ARG A 263 -21.24 56.44 -54.77
N GLY A 264 -22.22 55.59 -55.04
CA GLY A 264 -22.94 55.56 -56.32
C GLY A 264 -24.04 56.63 -56.41
N ASP A 265 -23.87 57.58 -57.32
CA ASP A 265 -24.83 58.61 -57.71
C ASP A 265 -25.94 58.01 -58.59
N GLY A 266 -27.20 58.11 -58.14
CA GLY A 266 -28.37 57.50 -58.78
C GLY A 266 -29.18 58.53 -59.55
N SER A 267 -28.77 58.86 -60.77
CA SER A 267 -29.55 59.69 -61.70
C SER A 267 -30.76 58.93 -62.25
N ARG A 268 -31.92 59.58 -62.09
CA ARG A 268 -33.27 59.18 -62.53
C ARG A 268 -33.38 59.01 -64.05
N LEU A 269 -34.02 57.92 -64.49
CA LEU A 269 -34.73 57.84 -65.76
C LEU A 269 -36.12 57.24 -65.52
N GLY A 270 -37.15 57.98 -65.95
CA GLY A 270 -38.56 57.69 -65.71
C GLY A 270 -39.16 56.67 -66.69
N GLN A 271 -40.37 56.21 -66.36
CA GLN A 271 -41.28 55.56 -67.29
C GLN A 271 -42.66 56.21 -67.19
N ASN A 272 -43.18 56.58 -68.36
CA ASN A 272 -44.57 56.92 -68.60
C ASN A 272 -45.41 55.64 -68.71
N PHE A 273 -46.68 55.78 -68.28
CA PHE A 273 -47.82 54.88 -68.35
C PHE A 273 -47.92 53.79 -67.27
#